data_AF-A0A3C0A0J1-F1
#
_entry.id   AF-A0A3C0A0J1-F1
#
_cell.length_a   1.000
_cell.length_b   1.000
_cell.length_c   1.000
_cell.angle_alpha   90.00
_cell.angle_beta   90.00
_cell.angle_gamma   90.00
#
_symmetry.space_group_name_H-M   'P 1'
#
loop_
_entity.id
_entity.type
_entity.pdbx_description
1 polymer ?
#
loop_
_entity_poly.entity_id
_entity_poly.type
_entity_poly.pdbx_seq_one_letter_code
_entity_poly.pdbx_strand_id
1 'polypeptide(L)' 'MADNKYYAHTKINQDGIVAPQSDWQPLKDHLQNVAALAKKFAEEARPGDAEFADAAYSAGLVHNLLGG' A
#
# COMPACT_ATOMS: atom_id res chain seq x y z
N MET A 1 -7.46 -25.96 2.04
CA MET A 1 -7.07 -24.78 2.83
C MET A 1 -7.54 -23.58 2.05
N ALA A 2 -8.42 -22.74 2.60
CA ALA A 2 -8.89 -21.55 1.89
C ALA A 2 -7.70 -20.58 1.77
N ASP A 3 -7.32 -20.28 0.53
CA ASP A 3 -6.25 -19.34 0.20
C ASP A 3 -6.82 -17.93 0.49
N ASN A 4 -6.77 -17.50 1.76
CA ASN A 4 -7.33 -16.23 2.22
C ASN A 4 -6.50 -15.06 1.67
N LYS A 5 -6.69 -14.74 0.39
CA LYS A 5 -6.13 -13.56 -0.27
C LYS A 5 -6.99 -12.36 0.10
N TYR A 6 -6.45 -11.49 0.95
CA TYR A 6 -7.00 -10.16 1.20
C TYR A 6 -6.52 -9.23 0.09
N TYR A 7 -7.40 -8.35 -0.37
CA TYR A 7 -7.13 -7.37 -1.43
C TYR A 7 -7.29 -5.96 -0.87
N ALA A 8 -6.46 -5.03 -1.32
CA ALA A 8 -6.43 -3.68 -0.75
C ALA A 8 -7.66 -2.84 -1.12
N HIS A 9 -8.11 -2.91 -2.37
CA HIS A 9 -9.22 -2.12 -2.90
C HIS A 9 -9.90 -2.83 -4.07
N THR A 10 -11.19 -2.57 -4.26
CA THR A 10 -11.91 -2.89 -5.49
C THR A 10 -11.31 -2.08 -6.64
N LYS A 11 -10.75 -2.74 -7.66
CA LYS A 11 -10.24 -2.04 -8.84
C LYS A 11 -11.40 -1.73 -9.80
N ILE A 12 -11.46 -0.52 -10.31
CA ILE A 12 -12.39 -0.12 -11.36
C ILE A 12 -11.63 -0.11 -12.70
N ASN A 13 -12.20 -0.70 -13.74
CA ASN A 13 -11.61 -0.71 -15.07
C ASN A 13 -11.85 0.63 -15.80
N GLN A 14 -11.35 0.76 -17.03
CA GLN A 14 -11.49 1.99 -17.82
C GLN A 14 -12.95 2.32 -18.19
N ASP A 15 -13.84 1.33 -18.12
CA ASP A 15 -15.27 1.47 -18.43
C ASP A 15 -16.11 1.85 -17.19
N GLY A 16 -15.47 2.09 -16.03
CA GLY A 16 -16.16 2.42 -14.79
C GLY A 16 -16.78 1.21 -14.08
N ILE A 17 -16.47 -0.01 -14.52
CA ILE A 17 -16.98 -1.27 -13.96
C ILE A 17 -15.95 -1.87 -13.00
N VAL A 18 -16.42 -2.54 -11.95
CA VAL A 18 -15.54 -3.33 -11.08
C VAL A 18 -14.79 -4.37 -11.91
N ALA A 19 -13.45 -4.25 -11.93
CA ALA A 19 -12.56 -5.17 -12.59
C ALA A 19 -12.65 -6.56 -11.92
N PRO A 20 -12.42 -7.65 -12.67
CA PRO A 20 -12.38 -9.00 -12.09
C PRO A 20 -11.32 -9.08 -10.97
N GLN A 21 -11.54 -9.96 -9.99
CA GLN A 21 -10.62 -10.14 -8.84
C GLN A 21 -9.19 -10.52 -9.25
N SER A 22 -9.01 -11.09 -10.44
CA SER A 22 -7.68 -11.34 -11.04
C SER A 22 -6.84 -10.07 -11.18
N ASP A 23 -7.50 -8.92 -11.29
CA ASP A 23 -6.87 -7.63 -11.54
C ASP A 23 -6.66 -6.84 -10.24
N TRP A 24 -7.18 -7.36 -9.12
CA TRP A 24 -7.07 -6.72 -7.82
C TRP A 24 -5.68 -6.96 -7.23
N GLN A 25 -5.11 -5.92 -6.64
CA GLN A 25 -3.80 -6.01 -6.01
C GLN A 25 -3.91 -6.71 -4.64
N PRO A 26 -3.10 -7.75 -4.37
CA PRO A 26 -3.04 -8.36 -3.05
C PRO A 26 -2.70 -7.31 -1.97
N LEU A 27 -3.38 -7.37 -0.83
CA LEU A 27 -3.22 -6.41 0.27
C LEU A 27 -1.77 -6.32 0.75
N LYS A 28 -1.09 -7.46 0.85
CA LYS A 28 0.32 -7.51 1.23
C LYS A 28 1.19 -6.69 0.27
N ASP A 29 1.05 -6.92 -1.03
CA ASP A 29 1.84 -6.24 -2.05
C ASP A 29 1.52 -4.74 -2.07
N HIS A 30 0.24 -4.40 -1.89
CA HIS A 30 -0.20 -3.02 -1.77
C HIS A 30 0.47 -2.29 -0.60
N LEU A 31 0.41 -2.85 0.61
CA LEU A 31 1.01 -2.27 1.81
C LEU A 31 2.52 -2.09 1.66
N GLN A 32 3.21 -3.07 1.09
CA GLN A 32 4.66 -3.00 0.84
C GLN A 32 5.02 -1.90 -0.19
N ASN A 33 4.25 -1.79 -1.27
CA ASN A 33 4.46 -0.77 -2.29
C ASN A 33 4.22 0.64 -1.76
N VAL A 34 3.14 0.83 -0.98
CA VAL A 34 2.83 2.13 -0.36
C VAL A 34 3.89 2.51 0.68
N ALA A 35 4.33 1.56 1.51
CA ALA A 35 5.41 1.79 2.47
C ALA A 35 6.72 2.20 1.78
N ALA A 36 7.10 1.54 0.70
CA ALA A 36 8.29 1.88 -0.07
C ALA A 36 8.21 3.28 -0.70
N LEU A 37 7.04 3.65 -1.25
CA LEU A 37 6.80 5.00 -1.77
C LEU A 37 6.86 6.06 -0.67
N ALA A 38 6.23 5.78 0.48
CA ALA A 38 6.25 6.69 1.63
C ALA A 38 7.67 6.95 2.14
N LYS A 39 8.50 5.91 2.23
CA LYS A 39 9.91 6.04 2.58
C LYS A 39 10.66 6.92 1.58
N LYS A 40 10.51 6.64 0.28
CA LYS A 40 11.17 7.40 -0.78
C LYS A 40 10.82 8.89 -0.74
N PHE A 41 9.53 9.22 -0.58
CA PHE A 41 9.11 10.62 -0.47
C PHE A 41 9.63 11.29 0.80
N ALA A 42 9.73 10.55 1.91
CA ALA A 42 10.31 11.07 3.15
C ALA A 42 11.82 11.34 3.01
N GLU A 43 12.57 10.47 2.33
CA GLU A 43 13.99 10.67 1.98
C GLU A 43 14.19 11.91 1.09
N GLU A 44 13.30 12.12 0.11
CA GLU A 44 13.32 13.30 -0.76
C GLU A 44 12.95 14.59 -0.01
N ALA A 45 11.98 14.53 0.91
CA ALA A 45 11.51 15.69 1.67
C ALA A 45 12.47 16.12 2.78
N ARG A 46 13.15 15.17 3.43
CA ARG A 46 14.12 15.41 4.51
C ARG A 46 15.39 14.56 4.32
N PRO A 47 16.27 14.95 3.39
CA PRO A 47 17.51 14.21 3.14
C PRO A 47 18.37 14.09 4.40
N GLY A 48 18.83 12.87 4.70
CA GLY A 48 19.66 12.58 5.86
C GLY A 48 18.90 12.28 7.16
N ASP A 49 17.57 12.40 7.16
CA ASP A 49 16.73 12.03 8.30
C ASP A 49 16.20 10.59 8.16
N ALA A 50 17.03 9.62 8.53
CA ALA A 50 16.71 8.20 8.40
C ALA A 50 15.52 7.78 9.29
N GLU A 51 15.40 8.36 10.49
CA GLU A 51 14.30 8.05 11.40
C GLU A 51 12.95 8.49 10.82
N PHE A 52 12.92 9.66 10.17
CA PHE A 52 11.72 10.13 9.47
C PHE A 52 11.34 9.22 8.31
N ALA A 53 12.31 8.76 7.52
CA ALA A 53 12.09 7.83 6.41
C ALA A 53 11.54 6.48 6.88
N ASP A 54 12.06 5.93 7.97
CA ASP A 54 11.61 4.66 8.55
C ASP A 54 10.23 4.78 9.23
N ALA A 55 9.94 5.93 9.84
CA ALA A 55 8.61 6.23 10.35
C ALA A 55 7.58 6.30 9.21
N ALA A 56 7.92 6.94 8.08
CA ALA A 56 7.06 7.01 6.90
C ALA A 56 6.81 5.62 6.28
N TYR A 57 7.83 4.78 6.21
CA TYR A 57 7.69 3.38 5.80
C TYR A 57 6.69 2.62 6.69
N SER A 58 6.87 2.73 8.00
CA SER A 58 6.02 2.06 8.99
C SER A 58 4.57 2.53 8.90
N ALA A 59 4.37 3.85 8.73
CA ALA A 59 3.05 4.44 8.50
C ALA A 59 2.39 3.88 7.24
N GLY A 60 3.12 3.76 6.13
CA GLY A 60 2.63 3.15 4.89
C GLY A 60 2.28 1.67 5.01
N LEU A 61 2.97 0.91 5.87
CA LEU A 61 2.65 -0.51 6.11
C LEU A 61 1.35 -0.71 6.88
N VAL A 62 1.01 0.20 7.80
CA VAL A 62 -0.17 0.04 8.68
C VAL A 62 -1.34 0.91 8.25
N HIS A 63 -1.19 1.75 7.21
CA HIS A 63 -2.19 2.74 6.82
C HIS A 63 -3.58 2.13 6.56
N ASN A 64 -3.63 0.91 6.02
CA ASN A 64 -4.87 0.21 5.71
C ASN A 64 -5.36 -0.74 6.82
N LEU A 65 -4.62 -0.83 7.93
CA LEU A 65 -4.96 -1.66 9.09
C LEU A 65 -5.56 -0.85 10.24
N LEU A 66 -5.40 0.47 10.23
CA LEU A 66 -5.84 1.38 11.30
C LEU A 66 -7.14 2.15 10.94
N GLY A 67 -7.73 1.91 9.77
CA GLY A 67 -9.01 2.48 9.36
C GLY A 67 -10.14 1.46 9.48
N GLY A 68 -10.63 1.27 10.70
CA GLY A 68 -11.87 0.54 11.02
C GLY A 68 -12.87 1.46 11.69
#